data_AF-A0A7V9UKR4-F1
#
_entry.id   AF-A0A7V9UKR4-F1
#
_cell.length_a   1.000
_cell.length_b   1.000
_cell.length_c   1.000
_cell.angle_alpha   90.00
_cell.angle_beta   90.00
_cell.angle_gamma   90.00
#
_symmetry.space_group_name_H-M   'P 1'
#
loop_
_entity.id
_entity.type
_entity.pdbx_description
1 polymer ?
#
loop_
_entity_poly.entity_id
_entity_poly.type
_entity_poly.pdbx_seq_one_letter_code
_entity_poly.pdbx_strand_id
1 'polypeptide(L)' 'MPELRGVQATQDVKDEWIRAYELYLEAPGVPYDKKKDRTERIEYVAQQMNLRRKQAKRRIRNYEAWQR' A
#
# COMPACT_ATOMS: atom_id res chain seq x y z
N MET A 1 -8.50 -12.36 13.47
CA MET A 1 -9.70 -11.53 13.23
C MET A 1 -10.15 -11.74 11.80
N PRO A 2 -11.28 -12.43 11.55
CA PRO A 2 -11.83 -12.53 10.21
C PRO A 2 -12.36 -11.14 9.81
N GLU A 3 -11.84 -10.60 8.71
CA GLU A 3 -12.16 -9.26 8.23
C GLU A 3 -13.66 -9.17 7.88
N LEU A 4 -14.37 -8.28 8.58
CA LEU A 4 -15.77 -7.93 8.33
C LEU A 4 -15.90 -7.42 6.88
N ARG A 5 -16.36 -8.28 5.97
CA ARG A 5 -16.74 -7.84 4.62
C ARG A 5 -18.03 -7.03 4.74
N GLY A 6 -18.01 -5.79 4.27
CA GLY A 6 -19.20 -4.91 4.20
C GLY A 6 -19.19 -3.70 5.13
N VAL A 7 -18.19 -3.55 6.01
CA VAL A 7 -18.02 -2.34 6.82
C VAL A 7 -17.23 -1.31 6.02
N GLN A 8 -17.76 -0.10 5.89
CA GLN A 8 -17.03 1.01 5.28
C GLN A 8 -15.75 1.27 6.07
N ALA A 9 -14.62 1.47 5.38
CA ALA A 9 -13.38 1.82 6.04
C ALA A 9 -13.55 3.13 6.82
N THR A 10 -13.11 3.13 8.09
CA THR A 10 -13.06 4.34 8.92
C THR A 10 -12.07 5.35 8.31
N GLN A 11 -12.15 6.60 8.75
CA GLN A 11 -11.27 7.66 8.25
C GLN A 11 -9.80 7.31 8.48
N ASP A 12 -9.45 6.78 9.66
CA ASP A 12 -8.07 6.36 9.99
C ASP A 12 -7.53 5.31 9.00
N VAL A 13 -8.39 4.39 8.56
CA VAL A 13 -8.01 3.35 7.61
C VAL A 13 -7.77 3.94 6.22
N LYS A 14 -8.53 4.97 5.82
CA LYS A 14 -8.31 5.68 4.56
C LYS A 14 -7.04 6.52 4.61
N ASP A 15 -6.76 7.16 5.74
CA ASP A 15 -5.53 7.93 5.95
C ASP A 15 -4.29 7.01 5.89
N GLU A 16 -4.38 5.80 6.45
CA GLU A 16 -3.33 4.79 6.29
C GLU A 16 -3.13 4.37 4.83
N TRP A 17 -4.19 4.30 4.03
CA TRP A 17 -4.10 3.95 2.60
C TRP A 17 -3.45 5.07 1.80
N ILE A 18 -3.83 6.32 2.07
CA ILE A 18 -3.22 7.52 1.46
C ILE A 18 -1.71 7.52 1.74
N ARG A 19 -1.34 7.43 3.03
CA ARG A 19 0.07 7.44 3.44
C ARG A 19 0.87 6.30 2.81
N ALA A 20 0.28 5.09 2.73
CA ALA A 20 0.93 3.96 2.08
C ALA A 20 1.16 4.20 0.58
N TYR A 21 0.25 4.90 -0.09
CA TYR A 21 0.35 5.21 -1.51
C TYR A 21 1.35 6.35 -1.78
N GLU A 22 1.39 7.38 -0.94
CA GLU A 22 2.38 8.45 -1.02
C GLU A 22 3.81 7.88 -0.92
N LEU A 23 4.06 7.04 0.09
CA LEU A 23 5.35 6.35 0.24
C LEU A 23 5.68 5.44 -0.96
N TYR A 24 4.66 4.86 -1.62
CA TYR A 24 4.85 4.05 -2.82
C TYR A 24 5.28 4.89 -4.04
N LEU A 25 4.81 6.15 -4.12
CA LEU A 25 5.22 7.09 -5.15
C LEU A 25 6.62 7.66 -4.91
N GLU A 26 6.97 7.91 -3.64
CA GLU A 26 8.30 8.39 -3.23
C GLU A 26 9.39 7.30 -3.31
N ALA A 27 9.00 6.03 -3.26
CA ALA A 27 9.93 4.91 -3.25
C ALA A 27 10.88 4.94 -4.47
N PRO A 28 12.20 4.77 -4.25
CA PRO A 28 13.17 4.66 -5.34
C PRO A 28 12.86 3.40 -6.15
N GLY A 29 12.35 3.58 -7.35
CA GLY A 29 11.94 2.51 -8.25
C GLY A 29 13.07 1.97 -9.13
N VAL A 30 12.77 0.90 -9.87
CA VAL A 30 13.64 0.31 -10.90
C VAL A 30 13.00 0.53 -12.27
N PRO A 31 13.27 1.65 -12.97
CA PRO A 31 12.54 2.03 -14.17
C PRO A 31 12.60 0.99 -15.31
N TYR A 32 13.66 0.18 -15.36
CA TYR A 32 13.90 -0.80 -16.42
C TYR A 32 13.29 -2.19 -16.16
N ASP A 33 12.83 -2.48 -14.93
CA ASP A 33 12.18 -3.76 -14.59
C ASP A 33 10.90 -3.51 -13.78
N LYS A 34 9.76 -3.51 -14.46
CA LYS A 34 8.43 -3.23 -13.88
C LYS A 34 8.04 -4.21 -12.76
N LYS A 35 8.48 -5.46 -12.81
CA LYS A 35 8.12 -6.48 -11.81
C LYS A 35 8.95 -6.29 -10.54
N LYS A 36 10.23 -5.99 -10.72
CA LYS A 36 11.16 -5.68 -9.63
C LYS A 36 10.85 -4.33 -8.99
N ASP A 37 10.59 -3.30 -9.79
CA ASP A 37 10.15 -1.97 -9.37
C ASP A 37 8.97 -2.03 -8.38
N ARG A 38 7.88 -2.68 -8.79
CA ARG A 38 6.70 -2.81 -7.93
C ARG A 38 7.01 -3.56 -6.63
N THR A 39 7.90 -4.55 -6.69
CA THR A 39 8.31 -5.33 -5.51
C THR A 39 9.06 -4.46 -4.52
N GLU A 40 10.08 -3.74 -4.99
CA GLU A 40 10.93 -2.88 -4.16
C GLU A 40 10.15 -1.71 -3.58
N ARG A 41 9.26 -1.09 -4.35
CA ARG A 41 8.37 -0.04 -3.83
C ARG A 41 7.46 -0.54 -2.72
N ILE A 42 6.88 -1.73 -2.85
CA ILE A 42 6.04 -2.32 -1.78
C ILE A 42 6.90 -2.64 -0.54
N GLU A 43 8.14 -3.08 -0.74
CA GLU A 43 9.07 -3.34 0.36
C GLU A 43 9.50 -2.05 1.07
N TYR A 44 9.71 -0.98 0.33
CA TYR A 44 9.97 0.35 0.89
C TYR A 44 8.80 0.81 1.78
N VAL A 45 7.56 0.73 1.30
CA VAL A 45 6.38 1.07 2.12
C VAL A 45 6.28 0.18 3.36
N ALA A 46 6.59 -1.11 3.22
CA ALA A 46 6.59 -2.05 4.32
C ALA A 46 7.60 -1.67 5.42
N GLN A 47 8.80 -1.23 5.02
CA GLN A 47 9.82 -0.75 5.96
C GLN A 47 9.41 0.56 6.64
N GLN A 48 8.94 1.55 5.86
CA GLN A 48 8.57 2.88 6.38
C GLN A 48 7.40 2.85 7.36
N MET A 49 6.43 1.96 7.13
CA MET A 49 5.25 1.83 7.98
C MET A 49 5.36 0.71 9.04
N ASN A 50 6.50 0.02 9.11
CA ASN A 50 6.71 -1.17 9.96
C ASN A 50 5.63 -2.25 9.77
N LEU A 51 5.38 -2.62 8.51
CA LEU A 51 4.34 -3.57 8.10
C LEU A 51 4.94 -4.81 7.44
N ARG A 52 4.16 -5.89 7.39
CA ARG A 52 4.49 -7.01 6.49
C ARG A 52 4.22 -6.61 5.04
N ARG A 53 5.03 -7.11 4.11
CA ARG A 53 4.88 -6.89 2.65
C ARG A 53 3.46 -7.14 2.13
N LYS A 54 2.76 -8.16 2.64
CA LYS A 54 1.36 -8.47 2.30
C LYS A 54 0.39 -7.37 2.73
N GLN A 55 0.61 -6.76 3.91
CA GLN A 55 -0.21 -5.67 4.43
C GLN A 55 0.04 -4.38 3.66
N ALA A 56 1.31 -4.02 3.38
CA ALA A 56 1.65 -2.86 2.56
C ALA A 56 1.02 -2.96 1.16
N LYS A 57 1.17 -4.11 0.50
CA LYS A 57 0.51 -4.39 -0.79
C LYS A 57 -1.01 -4.23 -0.73
N ARG A 58 -1.66 -4.65 0.37
CA ARG A 58 -3.11 -4.55 0.55
C ARG A 58 -3.55 -3.08 0.69
N ARG A 59 -2.84 -2.27 1.50
CA ARG A 59 -3.12 -0.83 1.66
C ARG A 59 -3.04 -0.08 0.33
N ILE A 60 -1.96 -0.30 -0.43
CA ILE A 60 -1.78 0.30 -1.77
C ILE A 60 -2.93 -0.09 -2.70
N ARG A 61 -3.29 -1.39 -2.77
CA ARG A 61 -4.40 -1.84 -3.62
C ARG A 61 -5.76 -1.31 -3.18
N ASN A 62 -5.99 -1.17 -1.87
CA ASN A 62 -7.22 -0.62 -1.35
C ASN A 62 -7.35 0.87 -1.73
N TYR A 63 -6.24 1.62 -1.65
CA TYR A 63 -6.18 2.99 -2.16
C TYR A 63 -6.52 3.06 -3.66
N GLU A 64 -5.83 2.26 -4.49
CA GLU A 64 -6.07 2.20 -5.95
C GLU A 64 -7.52 1.83 -6.29
N ALA A 65 -8.14 0.93 -5.51
CA ALA A 65 -9.53 0.53 -5.71
C ALA A 65 -10.53 1.59 -5.22
N TRP A 66 -10.17 2.38 -4.21
CA TRP A 66 -10.99 3.48 -3.70
C TRP A 66 -10.97 4.72 -4.61
N GLN A 67 -9.86 4.95 -5.33
CA GLN A 67 -9.71 6.05 -6.29
C GLN A 67 -10.35 5.79 -7.67
N ARG A 68 -10.81 4.56 -7.95
CA ARG A 68 -11.54 4.22 -9.19
C ARG A 68 -13.02 4.45 -9.03
#